data_AF-A0A9W7BWX7-F1
#
_entry.id   AF-A0A9W7BWX7-F1
#
_cell.length_a   1.000
_cell.length_b   1.000
_cell.length_c   1.000
_cell.angle_alpha   90.00
_cell.angle_beta   90.00
_cell.angle_gamma   90.00
#
_symmetry.space_group_name_H-M   'P 1'
#
loop_
_entity.id
_entity.type
_entity.pdbx_description
1 polymer ?
#
loop_
_entity_poly.entity_id
_entity_poly.type
_entity_poly.pdbx_seq_one_letter_code
_entity_poly.pdbx_strand_id
1 'polypeptide(L)'
;MDELQSSEELIFNEEQVKPILQNVVDEVLNKASYDEDLVQQWVDTICDRCMKQMADLQKPYKYIVTCQIMQASGAGLHSSVSAYWNQEEDNMVQYFWPNEKKKDRNNCKMYCIITAVGLFL
;
A
#
# COMPACT_ATOMS: atom_id res chain seq x y z
N MET A 1 -14.40 -14.35 27.67
CA MET A 1 -13.49 -14.97 26.67
C MET A 1 -13.85 -14.51 25.26
N ASP A 2 -15.12 -14.17 24.98
CA ASP A 2 -15.56 -13.60 23.70
C ASP A 2 -15.16 -12.13 23.46
N GLU A 3 -14.99 -11.32 24.51
CA GLU A 3 -14.62 -9.90 24.35
C GLU A 3 -13.22 -9.69 23.76
N LEU A 4 -12.26 -10.57 24.09
CA LEU A 4 -10.87 -10.52 23.59
C LEU A 4 -10.76 -10.91 22.11
N GLN A 5 -11.62 -11.80 21.63
CA GLN A 5 -11.67 -12.15 20.20
C GLN A 5 -12.28 -11.01 19.36
N SER A 6 -13.24 -10.27 19.92
CA SER A 6 -13.83 -9.12 19.22
C SER A 6 -12.85 -7.96 19.04
N SER A 7 -11.92 -7.76 19.97
CA SER A 7 -10.90 -6.71 19.86
C SER A 7 -9.86 -7.04 18.79
N GLU A 8 -9.40 -8.28 18.68
CA GLU A 8 -8.39 -8.66 17.67
C GLU A 8 -8.91 -8.55 16.23
N GLU A 9 -10.19 -8.86 16.00
CA GLU A 9 -10.81 -8.72 14.68
C GLU A 9 -10.93 -7.27 14.22
N LEU A 10 -11.04 -6.32 15.17
CA LEU A 10 -11.18 -4.90 14.87
C LEU A 10 -9.85 -4.22 14.57
N ILE A 11 -8.71 -4.76 14.99
CA ILE A 11 -7.39 -4.13 14.81
C ILE A 11 -7.01 -4.00 13.33
N PHE A 12 -6.27 -2.94 13.00
CA PHE A 12 -5.60 -2.75 11.71
C PHE A 12 -4.52 -3.83 11.53
N ASN A 13 -4.85 -4.86 10.75
CA ASN A 13 -4.01 -6.04 10.58
C ASN A 13 -3.19 -5.98 9.27
N GLU A 14 -1.87 -6.05 9.37
CA GLU A 14 -0.96 -6.08 8.21
C GLU A 14 -1.26 -7.24 7.25
N GLU A 15 -1.58 -8.42 7.78
CA GLU A 15 -1.87 -9.62 6.97
C GLU A 15 -3.14 -9.46 6.12
N GLN A 16 -4.06 -8.59 6.54
CA GLN A 16 -5.26 -8.26 5.78
C GLN A 16 -5.02 -7.12 4.77
N VAL A 17 -4.27 -6.10 5.17
CA VAL A 17 -4.08 -4.89 4.35
C VAL A 17 -3.01 -5.08 3.27
N LYS A 18 -1.91 -5.76 3.58
CA LYS A 18 -0.80 -5.94 2.62
C LYS A 18 -1.22 -6.64 1.33
N PRO A 19 -2.04 -7.71 1.34
CA PRO A 19 -2.56 -8.31 0.11
C PRO A 19 -3.43 -7.37 -0.72
N ILE A 20 -4.21 -6.48 -0.10
CA ILE A 20 -4.99 -5.45 -0.81
C ILE A 20 -4.05 -4.55 -1.61
N LEU A 21 -3.01 -4.01 -0.97
CA LEU A 21 -2.03 -3.15 -1.64
C LEU A 21 -1.30 -3.90 -2.77
N GLN A 22 -0.90 -5.15 -2.51
CA GLN A 22 -0.23 -5.99 -3.51
C GLN A 22 -1.09 -6.22 -4.75
N ASN A 23 -2.34 -6.66 -4.56
CA ASN A 23 -3.25 -6.98 -5.65
C ASN A 23 -3.58 -5.74 -6.49
N VAL A 24 -3.88 -4.61 -5.85
CA VAL A 24 -4.19 -3.36 -6.56
C VAL A 24 -2.98 -2.89 -7.38
N VAL A 25 -1.78 -2.88 -6.80
CA VAL A 25 -0.58 -2.45 -7.51
C VAL A 25 -0.24 -3.42 -8.65
N ASP A 26 -0.34 -4.73 -8.44
CA ASP A 26 -0.14 -5.72 -9.51
C ASP A 26 -1.16 -5.57 -10.65
N GLU A 27 -2.44 -5.34 -10.35
CA GLU A 27 -3.48 -5.12 -11.36
C GLU A 27 -3.21 -3.89 -12.24
N VAL A 28 -2.71 -2.81 -11.64
CA VAL A 28 -2.47 -1.55 -12.34
C VAL A 28 -1.14 -1.57 -13.09
N LEU A 29 -0.07 -2.09 -12.48
CA LEU A 29 1.31 -1.90 -12.97
C LEU A 29 1.92 -3.12 -13.67
N ASN A 30 1.46 -4.34 -13.42
CA ASN A 30 2.14 -5.56 -13.90
C ASN A 30 2.19 -5.70 -15.43
N LYS A 31 1.26 -5.07 -16.15
CA LYS A 31 1.26 -5.02 -17.62
C LYS A 31 1.61 -3.63 -18.18
N ALA A 32 1.88 -2.66 -17.31
CA ALA A 32 2.20 -1.31 -17.70
C ALA A 32 3.69 -1.20 -18.02
N SER A 33 4.00 -0.46 -19.09
CA SER A 33 5.35 0.06 -19.32
C SER A 33 5.38 1.49 -18.83
N TYR A 34 6.48 1.90 -18.20
CA TYR A 34 6.61 3.26 -17.67
C TYR A 34 6.36 4.30 -18.76
N ASP A 35 5.42 5.21 -18.47
CA ASP A 35 5.03 6.35 -19.29
C ASP A 35 4.69 7.49 -18.33
N GLU A 36 5.44 8.58 -18.41
CA GLU A 36 5.35 9.71 -17.47
C GLU A 36 3.97 10.36 -17.48
N ASP A 37 3.31 10.42 -18.65
CA ASP A 37 1.99 11.02 -18.81
C ASP A 37 0.90 10.20 -18.11
N LEU A 38 1.13 8.91 -17.90
CA LEU A 38 0.19 7.99 -17.24
C LEU A 38 0.45 7.82 -15.74
N VAL A 39 1.62 8.25 -15.23
CA VAL A 39 2.00 8.03 -13.82
C VAL A 39 0.98 8.62 -12.86
N GLN A 40 0.52 9.85 -13.09
CA GLN A 40 -0.46 10.48 -12.19
C GLN A 40 -1.76 9.68 -12.13
N GLN A 41 -2.26 9.23 -13.29
CA GLN A 41 -3.47 8.41 -13.36
C GLN A 41 -3.29 7.09 -12.60
N TRP A 42 -2.13 6.44 -12.69
CA TRP A 42 -1.86 5.21 -11.95
C TRP A 42 -1.82 5.46 -10.44
N VAL A 43 -1.17 6.54 -10.00
CA VAL A 43 -1.13 6.95 -8.58
C VAL A 43 -2.55 7.13 -8.04
N ASP A 44 -3.39 7.92 -8.73
CA ASP A 44 -4.77 8.18 -8.33
C ASP A 44 -5.58 6.87 -8.28
N THR A 45 -5.47 6.05 -9.33
CA THR A 45 -6.17 4.76 -9.42
C THR A 45 -5.77 3.82 -8.29
N ILE A 46 -4.49 3.74 -7.96
CA ILE A 46 -3.97 2.88 -6.89
C ILE A 46 -4.48 3.36 -5.53
N CYS A 47 -4.36 4.66 -5.24
CA CYS A 47 -4.82 5.26 -3.99
C CYS A 47 -6.32 5.05 -3.79
N ASP A 48 -7.15 5.37 -4.79
CA ASP A 48 -8.61 5.24 -4.70
C ASP A 48 -9.05 3.80 -4.51
N ARG A 49 -8.47 2.86 -5.27
CA ARG A 49 -8.83 1.43 -5.15
C ARG A 49 -8.42 0.85 -3.81
N CYS A 50 -7.22 1.17 -3.30
CA CYS A 50 -6.78 0.71 -1.99
C CYS A 50 -7.65 1.28 -0.88
N MET A 51 -7.94 2.60 -0.94
CA MET A 51 -8.78 3.26 0.05
C MET A 51 -10.19 2.68 0.06
N LYS A 52 -10.78 2.44 -1.12
CA LYS A 52 -12.10 1.81 -1.23
C LYS A 52 -12.12 0.41 -0.64
N GLN A 53 -11.18 -0.46 -1.01
CA GLN A 53 -11.14 -1.83 -0.48
C GLN A 53 -10.90 -1.87 1.03
N MET A 54 -10.12 -0.94 1.58
CA MET A 54 -9.96 -0.83 3.04
C MET A 54 -11.22 -0.30 3.73
N ALA A 55 -11.92 0.67 3.13
CA ALA A 55 -13.20 1.15 3.65
C ALA A 55 -14.28 0.05 3.64
N ASP A 56 -14.25 -0.83 2.63
CA ASP A 56 -15.15 -1.99 2.53
C ASP A 56 -14.92 -3.04 3.64
N LEU A 57 -13.81 -2.97 4.39
CA LEU A 57 -13.59 -3.77 5.61
C LEU A 57 -14.50 -3.35 6.77
N GLN A 58 -15.14 -2.17 6.68
CA GLN A 58 -16.06 -1.63 7.68
C GLN A 58 -15.48 -1.56 9.10
N LYS A 59 -14.16 -1.36 9.22
CA LYS A 59 -13.48 -1.18 10.50
C LYS A 59 -13.46 0.31 10.91
N PRO A 60 -13.40 0.61 12.22
CA PRO A 60 -13.47 1.98 12.73
C PRO A 60 -12.14 2.73 12.60
N TYR A 61 -11.69 2.95 11.35
CA TYR A 61 -10.44 3.63 11.05
C TYR A 61 -10.63 4.80 10.08
N LYS A 62 -9.81 5.83 10.26
CA LYS A 62 -9.44 6.76 9.19
C LYS A 62 -8.29 6.14 8.40
N TYR A 63 -8.45 6.03 7.09
CA TYR A 63 -7.41 5.50 6.21
C TYR A 63 -6.69 6.61 5.46
N ILE A 64 -5.36 6.49 5.40
CA ILE A 64 -4.50 7.32 4.56
C ILE A 64 -3.73 6.38 3.63
N VAL A 65 -3.69 6.70 2.33
CA VAL A 65 -2.90 5.95 1.33
C VAL A 65 -1.95 6.90 0.64
N THR A 66 -0.68 6.54 0.57
CA THR A 66 0.34 7.24 -0.22
C THR A 66 0.93 6.28 -1.23
N CYS A 67 1.08 6.74 -2.48
CA CYS A 67 1.66 5.97 -3.58
C CYS A 67 2.76 6.81 -4.25
N GLN A 68 3.93 6.20 -4.44
CA GLN A 68 5.08 6.79 -5.10
C GLN A 68 5.53 5.87 -6.23
N ILE A 69 5.53 6.35 -7.47
CA ILE A 69 6.02 5.61 -8.64
C ILE A 69 7.30 6.28 -9.16
N MET A 70 8.33 5.49 -9.43
CA MET A 70 9.63 5.98 -9.91
C MET A 70 10.14 5.13 -11.08
N GLN A 71 10.64 5.78 -12.14
CA GLN A 71 11.31 5.08 -13.24
C GLN A 71 12.62 4.42 -12.77
N ALA A 72 12.87 3.19 -13.20
CA ALA A 72 14.11 2.47 -12.90
C ALA A 72 15.25 2.95 -13.82
N SER A 73 15.82 4.11 -13.51
CA SER A 73 16.91 4.75 -14.27
C SER A 73 18.31 4.53 -13.67
N GLY A 74 18.41 3.75 -12.59
CA GLY A 74 19.66 3.56 -11.82
C GLY A 74 19.86 4.57 -10.69
N ALA A 75 18.95 5.54 -10.54
CA ALA A 75 18.91 6.41 -9.36
C ALA A 75 18.46 5.63 -8.11
N GLY A 76 19.01 6.01 -6.95
CA GLY A 76 18.59 5.47 -5.66
C GLY A 76 17.29 6.12 -5.15
N LEU A 77 16.54 5.38 -4.34
CA LEU A 77 15.33 5.83 -3.66
C LEU A 77 15.40 5.47 -2.18
N HIS A 78 15.17 6.45 -1.31
CA HIS A 78 15.01 6.25 0.13
C HIS A 78 13.64 6.80 0.53
N SER A 79 12.80 5.96 1.13
CA SER A 79 11.49 6.34 1.65
C SER A 79 11.39 5.88 3.09
N SER A 80 10.98 6.79 3.98
CA SER A 80 10.80 6.54 5.40
C SER A 80 9.52 7.21 5.88
N VAL A 81 8.88 6.62 6.88
CA VAL A 81 7.64 7.14 7.46
C VAL A 81 7.85 7.27 8.97
N SER A 82 7.41 8.39 9.51
CA SER A 82 7.42 8.68 10.94
C SER A 82 6.08 9.26 11.32
N ALA A 83 5.56 8.88 12.47
CA ALA A 83 4.29 9.34 12.98
C ALA A 83 4.30 9.42 14.51
N TYR A 84 3.38 10.21 15.04
CA TYR A 84 3.09 10.29 16.47
C TYR A 84 1.60 9.95 16.67
N TRP A 85 1.34 8.75 17.19
CA TRP A 85 0.02 8.14 17.25
C TRP A 85 -0.07 7.12 18.41
N ASN A 86 -1.23 6.51 18.62
CA ASN A 86 -1.41 5.45 19.61
C ASN A 86 -0.83 4.12 19.09
N GLN A 87 0.23 3.61 19.73
CA GLN A 87 0.93 2.39 19.28
C GLN A 87 0.12 1.10 19.43
N GLU A 88 -0.96 1.10 20.22
CA GLU A 88 -1.80 -0.08 20.44
C GLU A 88 -2.89 -0.21 19.36
N GLU A 89 -3.37 0.92 18.83
CA GLU A 89 -4.55 0.98 17.97
C GLU A 89 -4.23 1.39 16.52
N ASP A 90 -3.22 2.27 16.36
CA ASP A 90 -2.82 2.86 15.07
C ASP A 90 -1.64 2.10 14.47
N ASN A 91 -1.69 1.88 13.17
CA ASN A 91 -0.63 1.13 12.50
C ASN A 91 -0.50 1.50 11.02
N MET A 92 0.62 1.12 10.41
CA MET A 92 0.88 1.31 8.99
C MET A 92 1.45 0.07 8.33
N VAL A 93 1.24 -0.03 7.01
CA VAL A 93 1.74 -1.11 6.17
C VAL A 93 2.38 -0.51 4.93
N GLN A 94 3.61 -0.94 4.65
CA GLN A 94 4.31 -0.58 3.42
C GLN A 94 4.46 -1.79 2.49
N TYR A 95 4.25 -1.55 1.21
CA TYR A 95 4.53 -2.52 0.16
C TYR A 95 5.40 -1.91 -0.94
N PHE A 96 6.44 -2.65 -1.31
CA PHE A 96 7.40 -2.30 -2.35
C PHE A 96 7.18 -3.22 -3.55
N TRP A 97 6.90 -2.61 -4.70
CA TRP A 97 6.69 -3.27 -5.98
C TRP A 97 7.81 -2.93 -6.96
N PRO A 98 8.31 -3.88 -7.76
CA PRO A 98 7.93 -5.29 -7.81
C PRO A 98 8.48 -6.07 -6.61
N ASN A 99 7.81 -7.17 -6.25
CA ASN A 99 8.33 -8.12 -5.26
C ASN A 99 9.68 -8.70 -5.77
N GLU A 100 10.68 -8.85 -4.89
CA GLU A 100 12.03 -9.35 -5.24
C GLU A 100 12.01 -10.66 -6.02
N LYS A 101 11.03 -11.54 -5.74
CA LYS A 101 10.87 -12.82 -6.46
C LYS A 101 10.42 -12.67 -7.91
N LYS A 102 9.78 -11.55 -8.28
CA LYS A 102 9.34 -11.21 -9.65
C LYS A 102 10.36 -10.35 -10.39
N LYS A 103 11.56 -10.16 -9.83
CA LYS A 103 12.61 -9.31 -10.39
C LYS A 103 13.33 -10.04 -11.53
N ASP A 104 12.60 -10.34 -12.61
CA ASP A 104 13.22 -10.55 -13.91
C ASP A 104 13.95 -9.26 -14.26
N ARG A 105 15.27 -9.30 -14.11
CA ARG A 105 16.19 -8.16 -14.11
C ARG A 105 16.11 -7.29 -15.38
N ASN A 106 15.47 -7.79 -16.43
CA ASN A 106 15.35 -7.13 -17.72
C ASN A 106 14.00 -6.45 -17.99
N ASN A 107 12.96 -6.64 -17.16
CA ASN A 107 11.61 -6.19 -17.53
C ASN A 107 10.91 -5.24 -16.54
N CYS A 108 11.43 -5.03 -15.33
CA CYS A 108 10.81 -4.05 -14.43
C CYS A 108 11.50 -2.67 -14.56
N LYS A 109 10.93 -1.81 -15.42
CA LYS A 109 11.43 -0.47 -15.70
C LYS A 109 10.93 0.61 -14.73
N MET A 110 10.23 0.24 -13.65
CA MET A 110 9.74 1.18 -12.64
C MET A 110 9.55 0.50 -11.28
N TYR A 111 9.56 1.31 -10.23
CA TYR A 111 9.30 0.92 -8.84
C TYR A 111 8.04 1.63 -8.35
N CYS A 112 7.30 0.98 -7.46
CA CYS A 112 6.20 1.60 -6.74
C CYS A 112 6.32 1.31 -5.24
N ILE A 113 6.22 2.36 -4.43
CA ILE A 113 6.11 2.27 -2.97
C ILE A 113 4.71 2.71 -2.61
N ILE A 114 3.97 1.87 -1.90
CA ILE A 114 2.65 2.20 -1.36
C ILE A 114 2.68 2.06 0.15
N THR A 115 2.16 3.07 0.85
CA THR A 115 1.97 3.04 2.30
C THR A 115 0.50 3.24 2.60
N ALA A 116 -0.07 2.33 3.39
CA ALA A 116 -1.38 2.50 3.99
C ALA A 116 -1.22 2.74 5.50
N VAL A 117 -1.98 3.69 6.03
CA VAL A 117 -2.04 4.00 7.45
C VAL A 117 -3.49 3.87 7.91
N GLY A 118 -3.72 3.16 9.00
CA GLY A 118 -4.99 3.15 9.73
C GLY A 118 -4.83 3.88 11.05
N LEU A 119 -5.63 4.93 11.24
CA LEU A 119 -5.75 5.65 12.51
C LEU A 119 -7.12 5.35 13.14
N PHE A 120 -7.14 4.74 14.31
CA PHE A 120 -8.34 4.33 15.00
C PHE A 120 -9.21 5.55 15.34
N LEU A 121 -10.53 5.37 15.29
CA LEU A 121 -11.52 6.43 15.44
C LEU A 121 -11.92 6.72 16.89
#